data_AF-A0A7C1FX83-F1
#
_entry.id   AF-A0A7C1FX83-F1
#
_cell.length_a   1.000
_cell.length_b   1.000
_cell.length_c   1.000
_cell.angle_alpha   90.00
_cell.angle_beta   90.00
_cell.angle_gamma   90.00
#
_symmetry.space_group_name_H-M   'P 1'
#
loop_
_entity.id
_entity.type
_entity.pdbx_description
1 polymer ?
#
loop_
_entity_poly.entity_id
_entity_poly.type
_entity_poly.pdbx_seq_one_letter_code
_entity_poly.pdbx_strand_id
1 'polypeptide(L)' 'HGLSVFLDMPPAAIAHRLLHARQKRPLVLGKTGKELTLFIEKKLAERLICYEKAHLKTKALHVNIAALAGEIKAYEG' A
#
# COMPACT_ATOMS: atom_id res chain seq x y z
N HIS A 1 -19.58 13.10 -3.82
CA HIS A 1 -18.33 12.71 -4.50
C HIS A 1 -17.38 12.12 -3.45
N GLY A 2 -16.59 11.10 -3.80
CA GLY A 2 -15.64 10.48 -2.86
C GLY A 2 -14.22 10.62 -3.39
N LEU A 3 -13.24 10.64 -2.47
CA LEU A 3 -11.82 10.68 -2.78
C LEU A 3 -11.18 9.32 -2.49
N SER A 4 -10.30 8.86 -3.38
CA SER A 4 -9.52 7.64 -3.21
C SER A 4 -8.04 7.97 -3.29
N VAL A 5 -7.26 7.41 -2.36
CA VAL A 5 -5.83 7.68 -2.21
C VAL A 5 -5.06 6.36 -2.27
N PHE A 6 -4.14 6.23 -3.21
CA PHE A 6 -3.23 5.10 -3.31
C PHE A 6 -1.93 5.38 -2.54
N LEU A 7 -1.71 4.57 -1.51
CA LEU A 7 -0.49 4.53 -0.72
C LEU A 7 0.51 3.54 -1.35
N ASP A 8 1.33 4.04 -2.27
CA ASP A 8 2.29 3.25 -3.03
C ASP A 8 3.49 2.85 -2.16
N MET A 9 3.76 1.55 -2.07
CA MET A 9 4.81 0.97 -1.24
C MET A 9 5.52 -0.18 -1.95
N PRO A 10 6.85 -0.27 -1.86
CA PRO A 10 7.60 -1.41 -2.39
C PRO A 10 7.16 -2.75 -1.77
N PRO A 11 7.08 -3.84 -2.55
CA PRO A 11 6.72 -5.18 -2.06
C PRO A 11 7.51 -5.64 -0.83
N ALA A 12 8.83 -5.39 -0.80
CA ALA A 12 9.69 -5.73 0.32
C ALA A 12 9.29 -5.03 1.63
N ALA A 13 8.88 -3.75 1.57
CA ALA A 13 8.43 -3.02 2.73
C ALA A 13 7.06 -3.53 3.24
N ILE A 14 6.17 -3.91 2.33
CA ILE A 14 4.89 -4.57 2.67
C ILE A 14 5.18 -5.91 3.35
N ALA A 15 6.09 -6.71 2.81
CA ALA A 15 6.49 -8.01 3.36
C ALA A 15 7.04 -7.85 4.78
N HIS A 16 7.97 -6.91 4.97
CA HIS A 16 8.54 -6.58 6.27
C HIS A 16 7.45 -6.23 7.29
N ARG A 17 6.50 -5.36 6.94
CA ARG A 17 5.38 -4.98 7.82
C ARG A 17 4.48 -6.16 8.17
N LEU A 18 4.22 -7.06 7.23
CA LEU A 18 3.40 -8.25 7.45
C LEU A 18 4.08 -9.28 8.35
N LEU A 19 5.40 -9.44 8.26
CA LEU A 19 6.18 -10.33 9.11
C LEU A 19 6.22 -9.85 10.57
N HIS A 20 6.30 -8.54 10.78
CA HIS A 20 6.38 -7.92 12.11
C HIS A 20 5.02 -7.47 12.67
N ALA A 21 3.92 -7.74 11.96
CA ALA A 21 2.59 -7.39 12.42
C ALA A 21 2.22 -8.18 13.68
N ARG A 22 1.69 -7.49 14.70
CA ARG A 22 1.27 -8.10 15.97
C ARG A 22 0.23 -9.21 15.78
N GLN A 23 -0.66 -9.05 14.81
CA GLN A 23 -1.60 -10.09 14.37
C GLN A 23 -1.15 -10.68 13.03
N LYS A 24 -0.89 -11.99 13.02
CA LYS A 24 -0.60 -12.71 11.78
C LYS A 24 -1.85 -12.83 10.94
N ARG A 25 -1.78 -12.41 9.66
CA ARG A 25 -2.94 -12.46 8.77
C ARG A 25 -3.11 -13.86 8.19
N PRO A 26 -4.33 -14.44 8.17
CA PRO A 26 -4.62 -15.77 7.61
C PRO A 26 -4.02 -16.01 6.21
N LEU A 27 -4.09 -15.01 5.34
CA LEU A 27 -3.61 -15.09 3.95
C LEU A 27 -2.10 -15.26 3.79
N VAL A 28 -1.30 -14.91 4.81
CA VAL A 28 0.18 -14.98 4.76
C VAL A 28 0.76 -15.92 5.81
N LEU A 29 -0.10 -16.65 6.54
CA LEU A 29 0.30 -17.68 7.48
C LEU A 29 1.05 -18.81 6.74
N GLY A 30 2.16 -19.27 7.32
CA GLY A 30 2.98 -20.35 6.76
C GLY A 30 3.91 -19.96 5.60
N LYS A 31 3.89 -18.69 5.14
CA LYS A 31 4.82 -18.22 4.09
C LYS A 31 6.16 -17.81 4.68
N THR A 32 7.26 -18.26 4.08
CA THR A 32 8.62 -17.81 4.40
C THR A 32 8.93 -16.46 3.74
N GLY A 33 10.00 -15.76 4.16
CA GLY A 33 10.29 -14.39 3.71
C GLY A 33 10.36 -14.22 2.18
N LYS A 34 10.95 -15.17 1.45
CA LYS A 34 11.01 -15.14 -0.03
C LYS A 34 9.65 -15.41 -0.67
N GLU A 35 8.92 -16.41 -0.18
CA GLU A 35 7.59 -16.76 -0.68
C GLU A 35 6.56 -15.67 -0.43
N LEU A 36 6.66 -15.00 0.72
CA LEU A 36 5.83 -13.86 1.07
C LEU A 36 6.07 -12.69 0.12
N THR A 37 7.34 -12.40 -0.18
CA THR A 37 7.70 -11.31 -1.10
C THR A 37 7.16 -11.56 -2.50
N LEU A 38 7.38 -12.77 -3.06
CA LEU A 38 6.85 -13.17 -4.37
C LEU A 38 5.31 -13.11 -4.40
N PHE A 39 4.65 -13.57 -3.33
CA PHE A 39 3.20 -13.49 -3.21
C PHE A 39 2.70 -12.05 -3.26
N ILE A 40 3.37 -11.13 -2.56
CA ILE A 40 3.02 -9.71 -2.54
C ILE A 40 3.27 -9.08 -3.92
N GLU A 41 4.41 -9.35 -4.56
CA GLU A 41 4.73 -8.84 -5.91
C GLU A 41 3.64 -9.21 -6.91
N LYS A 42 3.26 -10.49 -6.96
CA LYS A 42 2.19 -10.96 -7.84
C LYS A 42 0.86 -10.27 -7.54
N LYS A 43 0.48 -10.17 -6.27
CA LYS A 43 -0.79 -9.53 -5.87
C LYS A 43 -0.79 -8.02 -6.13
N LEU A 44 0.35 -7.36 -5.98
CA LEU A 44 0.47 -5.94 -6.25
C LEU A 44 0.36 -5.68 -7.75
N ALA A 45 1.02 -6.49 -8.59
CA ALA A 45 0.94 -6.38 -10.05
C ALA A 45 -0.51 -6.57 -10.56
N GLU A 46 -1.23 -7.59 -10.06
CA GLU A 46 -2.65 -7.81 -10.39
C GLU A 46 -3.54 -6.60 -10.05
N ARG A 47 -3.23 -5.90 -8.95
CA ARG A 47 -4.06 -4.81 -8.42
C ARG A 47 -3.61 -3.43 -8.87
N LEU A 48 -2.41 -3.30 -9.43
CA LEU A 48 -1.85 -2.02 -9.85
C LEU A 48 -2.77 -1.30 -10.84
N ILE A 49 -3.37 -2.06 -11.77
CA ILE A 49 -4.35 -1.55 -12.74
C ILE A 49 -5.53 -0.84 -12.05
N CYS A 50 -5.93 -1.30 -10.87
CA CYS A 50 -6.98 -0.68 -10.08
C CYS A 50 -6.45 0.47 -9.20
N TYR A 51 -5.29 0.29 -8.57
CA TYR A 51 -4.70 1.29 -7.69
C TYR A 51 -4.27 2.57 -8.41
N GLU A 52 -3.81 2.48 -9.66
CA GLU A 52 -3.46 3.63 -10.50
C GLU A 52 -4.69 4.48 -10.89
N LYS A 53 -5.91 4.00 -10.66
CA LYS A 53 -7.15 4.78 -10.87
C LYS A 53 -7.50 5.68 -9.66
N ALA A 54 -6.70 5.66 -8.60
CA ALA A 54 -6.92 6.52 -7.46
C ALA A 54 -6.74 8.00 -7.85
N HIS A 55 -7.52 8.87 -7.21
CA HIS A 55 -7.45 10.31 -7.46
C HIS A 55 -6.11 10.91 -7.03
N LEU A 56 -5.57 10.41 -5.91
CA LEU A 56 -4.25 10.80 -5.40
C LEU A 56 -3.36 9.57 -5.24
N LYS A 57 -2.06 9.75 -5.48
CA LYS A 57 -1.03 8.72 -5.31
C LYS A 57 0.15 9.29 -4.55
N THR A 58 0.57 8.61 -3.49
CA THR A 58 1.70 9.05 -2.66
C THR A 58 2.58 7.88 -2.23
N LYS A 59 3.88 8.14 -2.07
CA LYS A 59 4.86 7.15 -1.62
C LYS A 59 4.75 6.96 -0.11
N ALA A 60 4.24 5.80 0.30
CA ALA A 60 3.88 5.53 1.69
C ALA A 60 5.06 5.29 2.65
N LEU A 61 6.29 5.13 2.13
CA LEU A 61 7.50 5.03 2.96
C LEU A 61 7.98 6.38 3.49
N HIS A 62 7.78 7.45 2.72
CA HIS A 62 8.23 8.81 3.04
C HIS A 62 7.08 9.78 2.87
N VAL A 63 5.89 9.39 3.32
CA VAL A 63 4.68 10.20 3.16
C VAL A 63 4.82 11.48 3.98
N ASN A 64 4.74 12.63 3.30
CA ASN A 64 4.56 13.90 3.97
C ASN A 64 3.07 14.06 4.30
N ILE A 65 2.72 13.78 5.55
CA ILE A 65 1.33 13.81 6.02
C ILE A 65 0.72 15.21 5.89
N ALA A 66 1.48 16.27 6.14
CA ALA A 66 1.00 17.63 6.01
C ALA A 66 0.69 17.99 4.55
N ALA A 67 1.57 17.61 3.62
CA ALA A 67 1.36 17.80 2.18
C ALA A 67 0.13 17.01 1.70
N LEU A 68 0.03 15.72 2.04
CA LEU A 68 -1.10 14.88 1.67
C LEU A 68 -2.44 15.41 2.23
N ALA A 69 -2.45 15.90 3.47
CA ALA A 69 -3.64 16.53 4.05
C ALA A 69 -4.03 17.82 3.31
N GLY A 70 -3.05 18.59 2.80
CA GLY A 70 -3.30 19.73 1.93
C GLY A 70 -3.93 19.33 0.59
N GLU A 71 -3.40 18.30 -0.06
CA GLU A 71 -3.94 17.75 -1.31
C GLU A 71 -5.37 17.25 -1.15
N ILE A 72 -5.67 16.53 -0.05
CA ILE A 72 -7.03 16.06 0.26
C ILE A 72 -7.99 17.24 0.41
N LYS A 73 -7.61 18.28 1.17
CA LYS A 73 -8.43 19.49 1.35
C LYS A 73 -8.67 20.23 0.05
N ALA A 74 -7.66 20.32 -0.82
CA ALA A 74 -7.78 20.96 -2.13
C ALA A 74 -8.72 20.21 -3.09
N TYR A 75 -8.90 18.90 -2.90
CA TYR A 75 -9.84 18.10 -3.68
C TYR A 75 -11.30 18.24 -3.22
N GLU A 76 -11.52 18.62 -1.96
CA GLU A 76 -12.85 18.86 -1.39
C GLU A 76 -13.36 20.30 -1.61
N GLY A 77 -12.46 21.22 -1.99
CA GLY A 77 -12.71 22.64 -2.17
C GLY A 77 -13.17 23.05 -3.55
#